data_AF-A0A316QI20-F1
#
_entry.id   AF-A0A316QI20-F1
#
_cell.length_a   1.000
_cell.length_b   1.000
_cell.length_c   1.000
_cell.angle_alpha   90.00
_cell.angle_beta   90.00
_cell.angle_gamma   90.00
#
_symmetry.space_group_name_H-M   'P 1'
#
loop_
_entity.id
_entity.type
_entity.pdbx_description
1 polymer ?
#
loop_
_entity_poly.entity_id
_entity_poly.type
_entity_poly.pdbx_seq_one_letter_code
_entity_poly.pdbx_strand_id
1 'polypeptide(L)'
;MNFLNLLASDPVIPFLGKTYDISLNWLGHLIRVLIEGIGVVGIGIIVFSIILRLVVLPFDIYQRVTMRKQNIKMKENKDKMEKLQKQYAGDKAMYNQKLMEMYKENGISMFSSCLPAIISLVVFIVAINAFNAFSQYANMQNYNLMANSYNEYLNPYCAELKAENIDDNYIITKENEDGTVTQTRHILVRETADSQSGKTKCIYYTLIYNENYAENDYRYIKDTEKTYYVDAERLYASSEKLENADGSATTWKERVDALVSASADTETPIKMENACREVLVSAAQDNVKHTYDTEVVKRMKFLWVKNIWATDATFKHPVLNYNDFKSSVSNGKFSVDGEKVKFANISGHTDAYNQGSYDVVTAKLSAEKSQFNGYYILIVLSIGTILLQQFVSMRSQKEQTQYSSVDGQGMMNQKMMLIIMTVMFAIFAFMYSAAFSIYMVTSNILSLIMTLVINKVVEIVMNKKEEKALQEQYNKRFPGRVYVPEKDKDKKAGKKNKK
;
A
#
# COMPACT_ATOMS: atom_id res chain seq x y z
N MET A 1 -14.61 24.82 8.85
CA MET A 1 -15.77 25.66 8.46
C MET A 1 -16.99 24.77 8.54
N ASN A 2 -17.98 25.18 9.33
CA ASN A 2 -19.12 24.34 9.72
C ASN A 2 -20.04 24.06 8.52
N PHE A 3 -20.46 22.81 8.38
CA PHE A 3 -21.46 22.29 7.42
C PHE A 3 -22.77 23.11 7.42
N LEU A 4 -23.08 23.76 8.55
CA LEU A 4 -24.24 24.64 8.72
C LEU A 4 -24.17 25.98 7.98
N ASN A 5 -22.98 26.46 7.57
CA ASN A 5 -22.87 27.69 6.78
C ASN A 5 -23.13 27.48 5.27
N LEU A 6 -23.40 26.25 4.83
CA LEU A 6 -23.75 25.91 3.44
C LEU A 6 -25.26 25.95 3.14
N LEU A 7 -26.07 26.30 4.15
CA LEU A 7 -27.54 26.39 4.03
C LEU A 7 -28.02 27.69 3.37
N ALA A 8 -27.11 28.65 3.12
CA ALA A 8 -27.42 29.96 2.53
C ALA A 8 -26.87 30.16 1.10
N SER A 9 -26.14 29.18 0.55
CA SER A 9 -25.65 29.20 -0.84
C SER A 9 -26.54 28.34 -1.74
N ASP A 10 -26.60 28.67 -3.03
CA ASP A 10 -27.33 27.97 -4.08
C ASP A 10 -27.24 26.41 -3.98
N PRO A 11 -28.22 25.66 -4.50
CA PRO A 11 -28.25 24.19 -4.47
C PRO A 11 -27.23 23.57 -5.45
N VAL A 12 -25.96 23.96 -5.31
CA VAL A 12 -24.84 23.44 -6.09
C VAL A 12 -24.48 22.06 -5.55
N ILE A 13 -24.41 21.09 -6.45
CA ILE A 13 -23.92 19.76 -6.11
C ILE A 13 -22.39 19.82 -6.12
N PRO A 14 -21.70 19.31 -5.08
CA PRO A 14 -20.26 19.13 -5.13
C PRO A 14 -19.94 17.99 -6.11
N PHE A 15 -20.03 18.26 -7.41
CA PHE A 15 -19.63 17.35 -8.46
C PHE A 15 -18.11 17.33 -8.54
N LEU A 16 -17.53 16.17 -8.79
CA LEU A 16 -16.07 16.02 -8.80
C LEU A 16 -15.57 16.16 -10.23
N GLY A 17 -14.48 16.89 -10.43
CA GLY A 17 -13.78 16.96 -11.69
C GLY A 17 -13.09 15.66 -12.07
N LYS A 18 -12.27 15.72 -13.12
CA LYS A 18 -11.63 14.53 -13.67
C LYS A 18 -10.71 13.85 -12.64
N THR A 19 -10.78 12.53 -12.57
CA THR A 19 -9.80 11.74 -11.81
C THR A 19 -8.60 11.37 -12.69
N TYR A 20 -7.39 11.40 -12.13
CA TYR A 20 -6.14 10.97 -12.74
C TYR A 20 -5.49 9.83 -11.96
N ASP A 21 -4.79 8.97 -12.70
CA ASP A 21 -4.06 7.85 -12.13
C ASP A 21 -2.56 8.17 -11.96
N ILE A 22 -1.94 7.50 -10.98
CA ILE A 22 -0.50 7.56 -10.78
C ILE A 22 0.19 6.68 -11.82
N SER A 23 1.13 7.28 -12.55
CA SER A 23 2.01 6.57 -13.48
C SER A 23 2.97 5.67 -12.71
N LEU A 24 2.96 4.38 -13.04
CA LEU A 24 3.88 3.41 -12.46
C LEU A 24 5.19 3.37 -13.26
N ASN A 25 6.30 3.10 -12.58
CA ASN A 25 7.55 2.73 -13.26
C ASN A 25 7.48 1.25 -13.69
N TRP A 26 8.45 0.79 -14.48
CA TRP A 26 8.50 -0.61 -14.96
C TRP A 26 8.31 -1.66 -13.85
N LEU A 27 8.92 -1.44 -12.69
CA LEU A 27 8.80 -2.33 -11.53
C LEU A 27 7.41 -2.27 -10.90
N GLY A 28 6.78 -1.09 -10.88
CA GLY A 28 5.40 -0.92 -10.41
C GLY A 28 4.41 -1.59 -11.35
N HIS A 29 4.62 -1.51 -12.67
CA HIS A 29 3.81 -2.25 -13.66
C HIS A 29 3.93 -3.76 -13.48
N LEU A 30 5.14 -4.27 -13.24
CA LEU A 30 5.35 -5.69 -12.95
C LEU A 30 4.56 -6.13 -11.73
N ILE A 31 4.64 -5.37 -10.62
CA ILE A 31 3.88 -5.66 -9.41
C ILE A 31 2.38 -5.60 -9.66
N ARG A 32 1.92 -4.59 -10.41
CA ARG A 32 0.51 -4.45 -10.75
C ARG A 32 -0.02 -5.69 -11.47
N VAL A 33 0.67 -6.13 -12.51
CA VAL A 33 0.27 -7.32 -13.28
C VAL A 33 0.23 -8.56 -12.39
N LEU A 34 1.23 -8.74 -11.53
CA LEU A 34 1.29 -9.89 -10.63
C LEU A 34 0.19 -9.86 -9.57
N ILE A 35 -0.02 -8.71 -8.92
CA ILE A 35 -0.97 -8.58 -7.81
C ILE A 35 -2.42 -8.57 -8.30
N GLU A 36 -2.72 -7.79 -9.34
CA GLU A 36 -4.06 -7.68 -9.89
C GLU A 36 -4.46 -8.95 -10.67
N GLY A 37 -3.52 -9.62 -11.33
CA GLY A 37 -3.78 -10.84 -12.10
C GLY A 37 -4.23 -12.04 -11.25
N ILE A 38 -3.87 -12.08 -9.96
CA ILE A 38 -4.27 -13.15 -9.04
C ILE A 38 -5.67 -12.88 -8.44
N GLY A 39 -6.19 -11.65 -8.55
CA GLY A 39 -7.49 -11.23 -8.01
C GLY A 39 -7.52 -11.03 -6.49
N VAL A 40 -6.67 -11.73 -5.73
CA VAL A 40 -6.48 -11.53 -4.29
C VAL A 40 -5.15 -10.87 -4.01
N VAL A 41 -5.22 -9.62 -3.59
CA VAL A 41 -4.06 -8.72 -3.50
C VAL A 41 -2.97 -9.26 -2.57
N GLY A 42 -3.32 -9.77 -1.39
CA GLY A 42 -2.33 -10.33 -0.47
C GLY A 42 -1.68 -11.64 -0.96
N ILE A 43 -2.38 -12.47 -1.73
CA ILE A 43 -1.77 -13.63 -2.40
C ILE A 43 -0.80 -13.15 -3.48
N GLY A 44 -1.15 -12.07 -4.18
CA GLY A 44 -0.24 -11.37 -5.10
C GLY A 44 1.10 -11.01 -4.48
N ILE A 45 1.08 -10.49 -3.25
CA ILE A 45 2.30 -10.16 -2.49
C ILE A 45 3.12 -11.40 -2.16
N ILE A 46 2.46 -12.50 -1.78
CA ILE A 46 3.13 -13.78 -1.48
C ILE A 46 3.81 -14.33 -2.74
N VAL A 47 3.11 -14.33 -3.88
CA VAL A 47 3.66 -14.79 -5.16
C VAL A 47 4.83 -13.91 -5.61
N PHE A 48 4.71 -12.59 -5.50
CA PHE A 48 5.82 -11.68 -5.74
C PHE A 48 7.04 -12.02 -4.88
N SER A 49 6.82 -12.31 -3.59
CA SER A 49 7.89 -12.70 -2.65
C SER A 49 8.58 -14.00 -3.11
N ILE A 50 7.81 -14.98 -3.58
CA ILE A 50 8.34 -16.26 -4.09
C ILE A 50 9.17 -16.01 -5.37
N ILE A 51 8.64 -15.26 -6.33
CA ILE A 51 9.33 -14.96 -7.59
C ILE A 51 10.65 -14.23 -7.31
N LEU A 52 10.61 -13.18 -6.50
CA LEU A 52 11.81 -12.44 -6.13
C LEU A 52 12.85 -13.35 -5.46
N ARG A 53 12.41 -14.26 -4.59
CA ARG A 53 13.29 -15.24 -3.96
C ARG A 53 13.87 -16.25 -4.94
N LEU A 54 13.11 -16.70 -5.93
CA LEU A 54 13.61 -17.60 -6.97
C LEU A 54 14.68 -16.93 -7.84
N VAL A 55 14.51 -15.64 -8.16
CA VAL A 55 15.51 -14.86 -8.91
C VAL A 55 16.83 -14.70 -8.12
N VAL A 56 16.74 -14.49 -6.80
CA VAL A 56 17.92 -14.32 -5.92
C VAL A 56 18.53 -15.67 -5.49
N LEU A 57 17.78 -16.76 -5.57
CA LEU A 57 18.19 -18.10 -5.15
C LEU A 57 19.55 -18.58 -5.70
N PRO A 58 19.87 -18.51 -7.02
CA PRO A 58 21.17 -18.98 -7.52
C PRO A 58 22.34 -18.23 -6.87
N PHE A 59 22.14 -16.93 -6.63
CA PHE A 59 23.11 -16.10 -5.94
C PHE A 59 23.26 -16.52 -4.46
N ASP A 60 22.14 -16.70 -3.75
CA ASP A 60 22.13 -17.15 -2.35
C ASP A 60 22.85 -18.50 -2.16
N ILE A 61 22.67 -19.44 -3.08
CA ILE A 61 23.36 -20.74 -3.07
C ILE A 61 24.87 -20.54 -3.25
N TYR A 62 25.28 -19.79 -4.28
CA TYR A 62 26.69 -19.51 -4.57
C TYR A 62 27.40 -18.88 -3.36
N GLN A 63 26.74 -17.92 -2.74
CA GLN A 63 27.23 -17.22 -1.57
C GLN A 63 27.40 -18.15 -0.36
N ARG A 64 26.40 -18.99 -0.05
CA ARG A 64 26.47 -19.93 1.07
C ARG A 64 27.55 -20.99 0.88
N VAL A 65 27.70 -21.51 -0.33
CA VAL A 65 28.79 -22.44 -0.67
C VAL A 65 30.15 -21.77 -0.48
N THR A 66 30.31 -20.53 -0.94
CA THR A 66 31.55 -19.77 -0.78
C THR A 66 31.86 -19.50 0.70
N MET A 67 30.87 -19.09 1.48
CA MET A 67 30.99 -18.88 2.93
C MET A 67 31.45 -20.15 3.66
N ARG A 68 30.89 -21.32 3.32
CA ARG A 68 31.34 -22.58 3.94
C ARG A 68 32.78 -22.92 3.61
N LYS A 69 33.21 -22.72 2.36
CA LYS A 69 34.61 -22.93 1.98
C LYS A 69 35.56 -22.02 2.77
N GLN A 70 35.17 -20.77 2.98
CA GLN A 70 35.93 -19.82 3.79
C GLN A 70 35.98 -20.25 5.27
N ASN A 71 34.86 -20.75 5.80
CA ASN A 71 34.80 -21.27 7.17
C ASN A 71 35.72 -22.47 7.41
N ILE A 72 35.86 -23.37 6.43
CA ILE A 72 36.78 -24.51 6.51
C ILE A 72 38.24 -24.03 6.55
N LYS A 73 38.63 -23.10 5.66
CA LYS A 73 39.98 -22.51 5.69
C LYS A 73 40.28 -21.79 7.01
N MET A 74 39.27 -21.19 7.63
CA MET A 74 39.41 -20.53 8.92
C MET A 74 39.56 -21.53 10.07
N LYS A 75 38.88 -22.69 10.01
CA LYS A 75 39.10 -23.82 10.93
C LYS A 75 40.54 -24.34 10.85
N GLU A 76 41.06 -24.54 9.63
CA GLU A 76 42.42 -25.04 9.41
C GLU A 76 43.50 -24.08 9.94
N ASN A 77 43.24 -22.77 9.94
CA ASN A 77 44.19 -21.76 10.41
C ASN A 77 43.95 -21.31 11.86
N LYS A 78 43.10 -21.99 12.62
CA LYS A 78 42.76 -21.64 14.00
C LYS A 78 43.98 -21.49 14.91
N ASP A 79 44.88 -22.45 14.88
CA ASP A 79 46.05 -22.46 15.76
C ASP A 79 47.01 -21.29 15.47
N LYS A 80 47.08 -20.86 14.19
CA LYS A 80 47.86 -19.68 13.80
C LYS A 80 47.24 -18.41 14.37
N MET A 81 45.90 -18.30 14.36
CA MET A 81 45.18 -17.17 14.95
C MET A 81 45.40 -17.09 16.47
N GLU A 82 45.34 -18.22 17.17
CA GLU A 82 45.59 -18.26 18.63
C GLU A 82 47.03 -17.88 18.98
N LYS A 83 48.02 -18.30 18.18
CA LYS A 83 49.42 -17.90 18.36
C LYS A 83 49.64 -16.42 18.10
N LEU A 84 49.07 -15.86 17.03
CA LEU A 84 49.16 -14.44 16.69
C LEU A 84 48.60 -13.57 17.83
N GLN A 85 47.45 -13.96 18.38
CA GLN A 85 46.84 -13.22 19.47
C GLN A 85 47.70 -13.24 20.73
N LYS A 86 48.28 -14.39 21.10
CA LYS A 86 49.21 -14.49 22.25
C LYS A 86 50.46 -13.64 22.06
N GLN A 87 50.97 -13.53 20.83
CA GLN A 87 52.15 -12.72 20.52
C GLN A 87 51.88 -11.22 20.58
N TYR A 88 50.67 -10.76 20.24
CA TYR A 88 50.31 -9.34 20.13
C TYR A 88 49.22 -8.90 21.13
N ALA A 89 49.04 -9.61 22.24
CA ALA A 89 47.98 -9.34 23.23
C ALA A 89 48.00 -7.91 23.80
N GLY A 90 49.15 -7.24 23.81
CA GLY A 90 49.32 -5.86 24.28
C GLY A 90 49.17 -4.78 23.20
N ASP A 91 49.12 -5.13 21.91
CA ASP A 91 49.09 -4.17 20.79
C ASP A 91 48.02 -4.57 19.76
N LYS A 92 46.82 -4.00 19.94
CA LYS A 92 45.66 -4.26 19.09
C LYS A 92 45.86 -3.77 17.65
N ALA A 93 46.67 -2.74 17.42
CA ALA A 93 46.90 -2.21 16.08
C ALA A 93 47.76 -3.19 15.26
N MET A 94 48.86 -3.66 15.86
CA MET A 94 49.74 -4.66 15.25
C MET A 94 49.04 -6.02 15.07
N TYR A 95 48.24 -6.45 16.05
CA TYR A 95 47.42 -7.65 15.93
C TYR A 95 46.50 -7.61 14.70
N ASN A 96 45.75 -6.51 14.51
CA ASN A 96 44.83 -6.38 13.38
C ASN A 96 45.56 -6.36 12.02
N GLN A 97 46.74 -5.75 11.94
CA GLN A 97 47.57 -5.77 10.73
C GLN A 97 48.06 -7.18 10.40
N LYS A 98 48.65 -7.88 11.38
CA LYS A 98 49.17 -9.24 11.19
C LYS A 98 48.06 -10.27 10.92
N LEU A 99 46.88 -10.07 11.52
CA LEU A 99 45.69 -10.89 11.23
C LEU A 99 45.25 -10.72 9.77
N MET A 100 45.28 -9.49 9.24
CA MET A 100 44.93 -9.19 7.85
C MET A 100 45.96 -9.78 6.87
N GLU A 101 47.26 -9.71 7.20
CA GLU A 101 48.35 -10.34 6.43
C GLU A 101 48.16 -11.88 6.37
N MET A 102 47.90 -12.51 7.51
CA MET A 102 47.66 -13.95 7.60
C MET A 102 46.41 -14.38 6.81
N TYR A 103 45.32 -13.62 6.85
CA TYR A 103 44.15 -13.91 6.00
C TYR A 103 44.47 -13.80 4.51
N LYS A 104 45.30 -12.84 4.10
CA LYS A 104 45.73 -12.69 2.71
C LYS A 104 46.61 -13.87 2.27
N GLU A 105 47.56 -14.29 3.09
CA GLU A 105 48.45 -15.44 2.81
C GLU A 105 47.67 -16.76 2.67
N ASN A 106 46.68 -16.98 3.54
CA ASN A 106 45.87 -18.22 3.51
C ASN A 106 44.66 -18.12 2.56
N GLY A 107 44.54 -17.03 1.79
CA GLY A 107 43.46 -16.81 0.83
C GLY A 107 42.06 -16.81 1.47
N ILE A 108 41.96 -16.29 2.70
CA ILE A 108 40.74 -16.08 3.47
C ILE A 108 40.21 -14.69 3.13
N SER A 109 39.02 -14.62 2.54
CA SER A 109 38.40 -13.34 2.15
C SER A 109 37.51 -12.80 3.26
N MET A 110 37.91 -11.69 3.90
CA MET A 110 37.06 -10.99 4.88
C MET A 110 35.77 -10.45 4.24
N PHE A 111 35.83 -10.00 2.97
CA PHE A 111 34.70 -9.42 2.25
C PHE A 111 33.62 -10.43 1.85
N SER A 112 33.94 -11.73 1.84
CA SER A 112 32.95 -12.77 1.57
C SER A 112 31.82 -12.78 2.62
N SER A 113 32.09 -12.26 3.82
CA SER A 113 31.14 -12.22 4.94
C SER A 113 30.09 -11.10 4.86
N CYS A 114 30.39 -9.98 4.19
CA CYS A 114 29.49 -8.82 4.08
C CYS A 114 28.67 -8.80 2.78
N LEU A 115 29.09 -9.55 1.76
CA LEU A 115 28.35 -9.71 0.51
C LEU A 115 26.87 -10.12 0.70
N PRO A 116 26.50 -10.98 1.68
CA PRO A 116 25.09 -11.33 1.90
C PRO A 116 24.27 -10.13 2.39
N ALA A 117 24.87 -9.32 3.25
CA ALA A 117 24.22 -8.14 3.80
C ALA A 117 23.97 -7.08 2.71
N ILE A 118 24.94 -6.86 1.81
CA ILE A 118 24.81 -5.90 0.70
C ILE A 118 23.65 -6.30 -0.21
N ILE A 119 23.59 -7.57 -0.62
CA ILE A 119 22.54 -8.01 -1.55
C ILE A 119 21.18 -8.08 -0.87
N SER A 120 21.13 -8.53 0.39
CA SER A 120 19.92 -8.43 1.19
C SER A 120 19.42 -6.98 1.30
N LEU A 121 20.31 -6.01 1.45
CA LEU A 121 19.98 -4.59 1.51
C LEU A 121 19.46 -4.07 0.17
N VAL A 122 20.12 -4.41 -0.95
CA VAL A 122 19.69 -4.01 -2.30
C VAL A 122 18.31 -4.59 -2.61
N VAL A 123 18.09 -5.87 -2.34
CA VAL A 123 16.79 -6.53 -2.51
C VAL A 123 15.71 -5.88 -1.66
N PHE A 124 16.04 -5.53 -0.41
CA PHE A 124 15.13 -4.83 0.49
C PHE A 124 14.75 -3.45 -0.03
N ILE A 125 15.73 -2.64 -0.48
CA ILE A 125 15.48 -1.31 -1.06
C ILE A 125 14.61 -1.40 -2.32
N VAL A 126 14.92 -2.36 -3.21
CA VAL A 126 14.11 -2.59 -4.43
C VAL A 126 12.67 -2.94 -4.06
N ALA A 127 12.48 -3.87 -3.12
CA ALA A 127 11.15 -4.26 -2.66
C ALA A 127 10.40 -3.07 -2.04
N ILE A 128 11.02 -2.31 -1.14
CA ILE A 128 10.40 -1.12 -0.52
C ILE A 128 9.95 -0.12 -1.57
N ASN A 129 10.84 0.24 -2.50
CA ASN A 129 10.51 1.22 -3.54
C ASN A 129 9.35 0.74 -4.40
N ALA A 130 9.29 -0.55 -4.69
CA ALA A 130 8.23 -1.16 -5.47
C ALA A 130 6.89 -1.14 -4.72
N PHE A 131 6.88 -1.56 -3.45
CA PHE A 131 5.68 -1.53 -2.61
C PHE A 131 5.21 -0.11 -2.31
N ASN A 132 6.10 0.85 -2.10
CA ASN A 132 5.74 2.25 -1.90
C ASN A 132 5.09 2.85 -3.15
N ALA A 133 5.65 2.59 -4.33
CA ALA A 133 5.06 3.04 -5.60
C ALA A 133 3.69 2.41 -5.85
N PHE A 134 3.55 1.10 -5.58
CA PHE A 134 2.27 0.42 -5.73
C PHE A 134 1.24 0.86 -4.68
N SER A 135 1.67 1.09 -3.43
CA SER A 135 0.79 1.59 -2.35
C SER A 135 0.24 2.98 -2.67
N GLN A 136 1.06 3.86 -3.24
CA GLN A 136 0.61 5.16 -3.75
C GLN A 136 -0.47 4.99 -4.82
N TYR A 137 -0.19 4.15 -5.82
CA TYR A 137 -1.13 3.83 -6.89
C TYR A 137 -2.44 3.24 -6.34
N ALA A 138 -2.36 2.26 -5.45
CA ALA A 138 -3.53 1.61 -4.86
C ALA A 138 -4.38 2.59 -4.03
N ASN A 139 -3.77 3.41 -3.18
CA ASN A 139 -4.49 4.42 -2.40
C ASN A 139 -5.20 5.44 -3.31
N MET A 140 -4.54 5.87 -4.39
CA MET A 140 -5.15 6.75 -5.39
C MET A 140 -6.30 6.05 -6.12
N GLN A 141 -6.10 4.83 -6.61
CA GLN A 141 -7.12 4.07 -7.32
C GLN A 141 -8.36 3.82 -6.45
N ASN A 142 -8.17 3.49 -5.18
CA ASN A 142 -9.25 3.28 -4.23
C ASN A 142 -10.09 4.55 -4.04
N TYR A 143 -9.44 5.72 -3.95
CA TYR A 143 -10.15 7.00 -3.92
C TYR A 143 -10.83 7.31 -5.25
N ASN A 144 -10.14 7.15 -6.38
CA ASN A 144 -10.70 7.38 -7.72
C ASN A 144 -11.95 6.52 -7.98
N LEU A 145 -11.95 5.25 -7.55
CA LEU A 145 -13.13 4.38 -7.65
C LEU A 145 -14.32 4.95 -6.87
N MET A 146 -14.10 5.40 -5.63
CA MET A 146 -15.14 6.03 -4.82
C MET A 146 -15.62 7.35 -5.44
N ALA A 147 -14.71 8.22 -5.87
CA ALA A 147 -15.03 9.49 -6.51
C ALA A 147 -15.81 9.29 -7.83
N ASN A 148 -15.41 8.32 -8.64
CA ASN A 148 -16.09 8.01 -9.90
C ASN A 148 -17.47 7.39 -9.64
N SER A 149 -17.61 6.50 -8.65
CA SER A 149 -18.90 5.95 -8.22
C SER A 149 -19.85 7.04 -7.70
N TYR A 150 -19.32 8.07 -7.03
CA TYR A 150 -20.09 9.24 -6.62
C TYR A 150 -20.61 10.01 -7.84
N ASN A 151 -19.73 10.38 -8.77
CA ASN A 151 -20.11 11.09 -9.99
C ASN A 151 -21.05 10.29 -10.89
N GLU A 152 -20.81 8.99 -11.06
CA GLU A 152 -21.62 8.10 -11.89
C GLU A 152 -23.05 7.98 -11.35
N TYR A 153 -23.21 7.95 -10.03
CA TYR A 153 -24.53 7.98 -9.41
C TYR A 153 -25.26 9.30 -9.67
N LEU A 154 -24.53 10.42 -9.62
CA LEU A 154 -25.08 11.75 -9.83
C LEU A 154 -25.40 12.06 -11.29
N ASN A 155 -24.63 11.51 -12.24
CA ASN A 155 -24.68 11.85 -13.66
C ASN A 155 -26.10 11.80 -14.29
N PRO A 156 -27.00 10.86 -13.95
CA PRO A 156 -28.38 10.85 -14.47
C PRO A 156 -29.28 11.98 -13.94
N TYR A 157 -28.91 12.59 -12.81
CA TYR A 157 -29.68 13.59 -12.04
C TYR A 157 -29.09 15.00 -12.13
N CYS A 158 -27.85 15.12 -12.60
CA CYS A 158 -27.19 16.38 -12.91
C CYS A 158 -27.35 16.69 -14.41
N ALA A 159 -27.50 17.95 -14.79
CA ALA A 159 -27.25 18.37 -16.16
C ALA A 159 -25.97 19.19 -16.27
N GLU A 160 -25.30 19.07 -17.41
CA GLU A 160 -24.14 19.88 -17.73
C GLU A 160 -24.58 21.25 -18.29
N LEU A 161 -24.23 22.34 -17.62
CA LEU A 161 -24.37 23.68 -18.17
C LEU A 161 -23.37 23.88 -19.32
N LYS A 162 -23.86 23.84 -20.55
CA LYS A 162 -23.08 24.20 -21.76
C LYS A 162 -23.65 25.46 -22.38
N ALA A 163 -22.78 26.32 -22.93
CA ALA A 163 -23.19 27.56 -23.61
C ALA A 163 -24.24 27.33 -24.71
N GLU A 164 -24.20 26.17 -25.37
CA GLU A 164 -25.12 25.72 -26.42
C GLU A 164 -26.49 25.26 -25.92
N ASN A 165 -26.60 24.88 -24.65
CA ASN A 165 -27.82 24.28 -24.10
C ASN A 165 -28.60 25.25 -23.22
N ILE A 166 -28.02 26.38 -22.83
CA ILE A 166 -28.60 27.43 -21.98
C ILE A 166 -29.56 28.32 -22.82
N ASP A 167 -30.84 28.28 -22.49
CA ASP A 167 -31.86 29.24 -22.95
C ASP A 167 -32.27 30.12 -21.76
N ASP A 168 -31.95 31.42 -21.86
CA ASP A 168 -31.98 32.41 -20.77
C ASP A 168 -33.21 33.33 -20.81
N ASN A 169 -34.22 32.98 -21.62
CA ASN A 169 -35.39 33.83 -21.88
C ASN A 169 -36.63 33.53 -21.02
N TYR A 170 -36.56 32.59 -20.08
CA TYR A 170 -37.73 32.21 -19.30
C TYR A 170 -37.79 32.95 -17.96
N ILE A 171 -38.74 33.88 -17.83
CA ILE A 171 -38.94 34.69 -16.62
C ILE A 171 -40.36 34.44 -16.08
N ILE A 172 -40.46 33.97 -14.83
CA ILE A 172 -41.71 33.89 -14.08
C ILE A 172 -41.81 35.10 -13.17
N THR A 173 -42.88 35.87 -13.30
CA THR A 173 -43.18 37.00 -12.42
C THR A 173 -44.24 36.60 -11.42
N LYS A 174 -43.98 36.76 -10.12
CA LYS A 174 -44.92 36.50 -9.03
C LYS A 174 -45.13 37.77 -8.22
N GLU A 175 -46.38 38.18 -8.06
CA GLU A 175 -46.75 39.27 -7.16
C GLU A 175 -47.01 38.66 -5.77
N ASN A 176 -46.27 39.14 -4.77
CA ASN A 176 -46.39 38.72 -3.39
C ASN A 176 -47.56 39.45 -2.70
N GLU A 177 -48.04 38.90 -1.58
CA GLU A 177 -49.18 39.45 -0.83
C GLU A 177 -48.95 40.87 -0.30
N ASP A 178 -47.70 41.33 -0.23
CA ASP A 178 -47.29 42.69 0.16
C ASP A 178 -47.23 43.67 -1.03
N GLY A 179 -47.61 43.24 -2.24
CA GLY A 179 -47.57 44.04 -3.47
C GLY A 179 -46.18 44.11 -4.10
N THR A 180 -45.18 43.40 -3.58
CA THR A 180 -43.86 43.31 -4.21
C THR A 180 -43.88 42.30 -5.35
N VAL A 181 -43.21 42.63 -6.46
CA VAL A 181 -43.11 41.73 -7.61
C VAL A 181 -41.77 41.01 -7.55
N THR A 182 -41.79 39.68 -7.45
CA THR A 182 -40.61 38.83 -7.56
C THR A 182 -40.51 38.29 -8.98
N GLN A 183 -39.45 38.64 -9.71
CA GLN A 183 -39.14 38.04 -11.01
C GLN A 183 -38.12 36.92 -10.82
N THR A 184 -38.45 35.71 -11.25
CA THR A 184 -37.60 34.52 -11.24
C THR A 184 -37.18 34.23 -12.68
N ARG A 185 -35.88 34.20 -12.98
CA ARG A 185 -35.39 33.85 -14.32
C ARG A 185 -34.83 32.43 -14.32
N HIS A 186 -35.45 31.55 -15.09
CA HIS A 186 -35.04 30.15 -15.23
C HIS A 186 -34.07 30.00 -16.39
N ILE A 187 -33.03 29.19 -16.20
CA ILE A 187 -32.14 28.78 -17.28
C ILE A 187 -32.60 27.40 -17.75
N LEU A 188 -33.01 27.32 -19.00
CA LEU A 188 -33.38 26.06 -19.63
C LEU A 188 -32.12 25.39 -20.15
N VAL A 189 -31.87 24.12 -19.80
CA VAL A 189 -30.74 23.34 -20.34
C VAL A 189 -31.26 22.14 -21.11
N ARG A 190 -31.28 22.25 -22.43
CA ARG A 190 -31.70 21.14 -23.30
C ARG A 190 -30.52 20.19 -23.52
N GLU A 191 -30.64 18.93 -23.09
CA GLU A 191 -29.62 17.91 -23.35
C GLU A 191 -30.15 16.81 -24.29
N THR A 192 -29.74 16.85 -25.55
CA THR A 192 -30.15 15.81 -26.50
C THR A 192 -29.46 14.48 -26.15
N ALA A 193 -30.22 13.48 -25.71
CA ALA A 193 -29.70 12.12 -25.52
C ALA A 193 -29.73 11.38 -26.86
N ASP A 194 -28.56 10.90 -27.28
CA ASP A 194 -28.26 9.86 -28.27
C ASP A 194 -29.30 9.60 -29.38
N SER A 195 -28.88 9.84 -30.61
CA SER A 195 -29.66 9.75 -31.87
C SER A 195 -30.34 8.40 -32.12
N GLN A 196 -30.06 7.36 -31.34
CA GLN A 196 -30.73 6.06 -31.44
C GLN A 196 -32.08 5.98 -30.70
N SER A 197 -32.34 6.83 -29.70
CA SER A 197 -33.57 6.73 -28.89
C SER A 197 -34.70 7.66 -29.30
N GLY A 198 -34.43 8.67 -30.14
CA GLY A 198 -35.41 9.67 -30.59
C GLY A 198 -36.03 10.51 -29.47
N LYS A 199 -35.51 10.42 -28.22
CA LYS A 199 -36.02 11.15 -27.06
C LYS A 199 -35.09 12.30 -26.71
N THR A 200 -35.49 13.52 -27.03
CA THR A 200 -34.85 14.74 -26.52
C THR A 200 -35.06 14.80 -25.01
N LYS A 201 -33.99 14.82 -24.20
CA LYS A 201 -34.10 15.14 -22.77
C LYS A 201 -34.01 16.67 -22.63
N CYS A 202 -35.08 17.31 -22.18
CA CYS A 202 -35.01 18.71 -21.75
C CYS A 202 -34.83 18.69 -20.23
N ILE A 203 -33.82 19.36 -19.70
CA ILE A 203 -33.62 19.51 -18.25
C ILE A 203 -33.89 20.98 -17.90
N TYR A 204 -34.70 21.21 -16.87
CA TYR A 204 -35.15 22.54 -16.46
C TYR A 204 -34.37 22.97 -15.21
N TYR A 205 -33.85 24.20 -15.18
CA TYR A 205 -33.28 24.79 -13.97
C TYR A 205 -34.02 26.06 -13.57
N THR A 206 -34.27 26.20 -12.27
CA THR A 206 -34.79 27.43 -11.66
C THR A 206 -33.64 28.12 -10.93
N LEU A 207 -33.17 29.24 -11.46
CA LEU A 207 -32.30 30.16 -10.72
C LEU A 207 -33.19 31.25 -10.13
N ILE A 208 -33.10 31.46 -8.82
CA ILE A 208 -33.89 32.50 -8.14
C ILE A 208 -33.12 33.81 -8.25
N TYR A 209 -33.65 34.71 -9.06
CA TYR A 209 -33.12 36.06 -9.24
C TYR A 209 -33.65 36.99 -8.15
N ASN A 210 -32.80 37.89 -7.66
CA ASN A 210 -33.17 39.09 -6.91
C ASN A 210 -32.60 40.29 -7.67
N GLU A 211 -33.35 41.39 -7.74
CA GLU A 211 -33.11 42.58 -8.58
C GLU A 211 -31.75 43.29 -8.39
N ASN A 212 -30.92 42.80 -7.45
CA ASN A 212 -29.65 43.41 -7.04
C ASN A 212 -28.39 42.80 -7.68
N TYR A 213 -28.47 41.77 -8.54
CA TYR A 213 -27.29 41.20 -9.20
C TYR A 213 -26.95 41.93 -10.52
N ALA A 214 -25.66 42.25 -10.72
CA ALA A 214 -25.19 43.01 -11.87
C ALA A 214 -24.99 42.12 -13.10
N GLU A 215 -25.07 42.68 -14.31
CA GLU A 215 -24.88 41.99 -15.60
C GLU A 215 -23.55 41.19 -15.68
N ASN A 216 -22.55 41.58 -14.88
CA ASN A 216 -21.24 40.92 -14.81
C ASN A 216 -21.25 39.58 -14.05
N ASP A 217 -22.22 39.34 -13.14
CA ASP A 217 -22.33 38.07 -12.40
C ASP A 217 -22.74 36.93 -13.34
N TYR A 218 -23.48 37.24 -14.41
CA TYR A 218 -23.87 36.30 -15.47
C TYR A 218 -22.69 35.83 -16.33
N ARG A 219 -21.70 36.71 -16.55
CA ARG A 219 -20.47 36.37 -17.30
C ARG A 219 -19.57 35.44 -16.49
N TYR A 220 -19.51 35.63 -15.17
CA TYR A 220 -18.78 34.75 -14.25
C TYR A 220 -19.28 33.30 -14.31
N ILE A 221 -20.61 33.08 -14.42
CA ILE A 221 -21.21 31.74 -14.54
C ILE A 221 -20.86 31.06 -15.89
N LYS A 222 -20.65 31.83 -16.96
CA LYS A 222 -20.26 31.31 -18.29
C LYS A 222 -18.78 30.96 -18.41
N ASP A 223 -17.93 31.65 -17.66
CA ASP A 223 -16.47 31.50 -17.71
C ASP A 223 -15.92 30.61 -16.56
N THR A 224 -16.77 30.08 -15.69
CA THR A 224 -16.38 29.17 -14.58
C THR A 224 -16.40 27.71 -15.00
N GLU A 225 -15.56 26.88 -14.34
CA GLU A 225 -15.58 25.43 -14.51
C GLU A 225 -17.01 24.88 -14.33
N LYS A 226 -17.36 23.85 -15.12
CA LYS A 226 -18.69 23.23 -15.20
C LYS A 226 -19.33 23.11 -13.80
N THR A 227 -20.32 23.95 -13.52
CA THR A 227 -21.05 23.91 -12.25
C THR A 227 -22.32 23.08 -12.43
N TYR A 228 -22.55 22.13 -11.52
CA TYR A 228 -23.65 21.17 -11.61
C TYR A 228 -24.73 21.52 -10.58
N TYR A 229 -25.99 21.48 -11.01
CA TYR A 229 -27.16 21.77 -10.18
C TYR A 229 -28.10 20.57 -10.14
N VAL A 230 -28.88 20.46 -9.06
CA VAL A 230 -29.91 19.42 -8.89
C VAL A 230 -31.16 19.77 -9.69
N ASP A 231 -31.69 18.83 -10.47
CA ASP A 231 -33.05 18.92 -11.02
C ASP A 231 -34.07 18.53 -9.93
N ALA A 232 -34.40 19.50 -9.06
CA ALA A 232 -35.23 19.26 -7.87
C ALA A 232 -36.67 18.82 -8.22
N GLU A 233 -37.26 19.36 -9.28
CA GLU A 233 -38.63 19.02 -9.70
C GLU A 233 -38.72 17.58 -10.22
N ARG A 234 -37.76 17.16 -11.05
CA ARG A 234 -37.71 15.78 -11.55
C ARG A 234 -37.39 14.78 -10.44
N LEU A 235 -36.49 15.15 -9.51
CA LEU A 235 -36.18 14.34 -8.34
C LEU A 235 -37.42 14.13 -7.49
N TYR A 236 -38.18 15.20 -7.20
CA TYR A 236 -39.43 15.15 -6.43
C TYR A 236 -40.54 14.37 -7.13
N ALA A 237 -40.65 14.47 -8.45
CA ALA A 237 -41.64 13.76 -9.24
C ALA A 237 -41.25 12.29 -9.51
N SER A 238 -40.02 11.89 -9.16
CA SER A 238 -39.54 10.53 -9.38
C SER A 238 -40.30 9.53 -8.50
N SER A 239 -40.80 8.46 -9.14
CA SER A 239 -41.40 7.30 -8.45
C SER A 239 -40.35 6.26 -8.04
N GLU A 240 -39.08 6.53 -8.30
CA GLU A 240 -37.97 5.67 -7.91
C GLU A 240 -37.89 5.56 -6.39
N LYS A 241 -37.61 4.34 -5.94
CA LYS A 241 -37.47 4.02 -4.53
C LYS A 241 -35.99 3.87 -4.20
N LEU A 242 -35.57 4.58 -3.16
CA LEU A 242 -34.25 4.51 -2.56
C LEU A 242 -34.29 3.52 -1.40
N GLU A 243 -33.45 2.50 -1.45
CA GLU A 243 -33.27 1.58 -0.32
C GLU A 243 -32.69 2.33 0.88
N ASN A 244 -33.28 2.08 2.04
CA ASN A 244 -32.82 2.53 3.34
C ASN A 244 -31.86 1.49 3.92
N ALA A 245 -31.07 1.89 4.93
CA ALA A 245 -30.11 1.02 5.59
C ALA A 245 -30.75 -0.20 6.30
N ASP A 246 -32.05 -0.16 6.58
CA ASP A 246 -32.84 -1.24 7.19
C ASP A 246 -33.52 -2.17 6.16
N GLY A 247 -33.29 -1.96 4.86
CA GLY A 247 -33.89 -2.72 3.77
C GLY A 247 -35.30 -2.29 3.40
N SER A 248 -35.86 -1.27 4.05
CA SER A 248 -37.09 -0.60 3.57
C SER A 248 -36.75 0.31 2.39
N ALA A 249 -37.76 0.74 1.61
CA ALA A 249 -37.53 1.61 0.46
C ALA A 249 -38.46 2.82 0.50
N THR A 250 -37.88 4.02 0.38
CA THR A 250 -38.59 5.30 0.42
C THR A 250 -38.44 6.02 -0.92
N THR A 251 -39.46 6.76 -1.30
CA THR A 251 -39.40 7.62 -2.48
C THR A 251 -38.53 8.85 -2.22
N TRP A 252 -38.05 9.47 -3.30
CA TRP A 252 -37.37 10.76 -3.22
C TRP A 252 -38.19 11.80 -2.44
N LYS A 253 -39.47 11.94 -2.78
CA LYS A 253 -40.41 12.85 -2.10
C LYS A 253 -40.44 12.64 -0.58
N GLU A 254 -40.62 11.40 -0.12
CA GLU A 254 -40.71 11.09 1.31
C GLU A 254 -39.43 11.49 2.08
N ARG A 255 -38.25 11.27 1.49
CA ARG A 255 -36.98 11.65 2.13
C ARG A 255 -36.79 13.16 2.20
N VAL A 256 -37.18 13.87 1.15
CA VAL A 256 -37.01 15.32 1.12
C VAL A 256 -38.05 16.00 2.02
N ASP A 257 -39.32 15.56 2.00
CA ASP A 257 -40.37 16.05 2.91
C ASP A 257 -39.96 15.85 4.39
N ALA A 258 -39.32 14.72 4.71
CA ALA A 258 -38.81 14.45 6.05
C ALA A 258 -37.70 15.41 6.47
N LEU A 259 -36.74 15.73 5.58
CA LEU A 259 -35.68 16.70 5.87
C LEU A 259 -36.22 18.12 6.04
N VAL A 260 -37.13 18.55 5.16
CA VAL A 260 -37.76 19.88 5.25
C VAL A 260 -38.50 19.99 6.58
N SER A 261 -39.33 18.99 6.92
CA SER A 261 -40.09 18.96 8.17
C SER A 261 -39.19 18.96 9.41
N ALA A 262 -38.08 18.19 9.39
CA ALA A 262 -37.13 18.16 10.50
C ALA A 262 -36.39 19.49 10.71
N SER A 263 -36.31 20.33 9.68
CA SER A 263 -35.67 21.65 9.75
C SER A 263 -36.64 22.80 10.04
N ALA A 264 -37.95 22.54 10.11
CA ALA A 264 -38.98 23.58 10.18
C ALA A 264 -38.83 24.49 11.42
N ASP A 265 -38.39 23.93 12.55
CA ASP A 265 -38.23 24.64 13.82
C ASP A 265 -36.83 25.23 14.05
N THR A 266 -35.94 25.17 13.05
CA THR A 266 -34.58 25.70 13.16
C THR A 266 -34.51 27.19 12.79
N GLU A 267 -33.50 27.90 13.28
CA GLU A 267 -33.28 29.33 12.94
C GLU A 267 -33.16 29.58 11.42
N THR A 268 -32.80 28.56 10.64
CA THR A 268 -32.68 28.61 9.18
C THR A 268 -33.33 27.38 8.51
N PRO A 269 -34.66 27.40 8.26
CA PRO A 269 -35.37 26.28 7.62
C PRO A 269 -34.78 25.92 6.25
N ILE A 270 -34.65 24.62 5.99
CA ILE A 270 -34.08 24.11 4.74
C ILE A 270 -35.13 24.25 3.64
N LYS A 271 -34.80 25.00 2.58
CA LYS A 271 -35.62 25.09 1.37
C LYS A 271 -35.68 23.76 0.63
N MET A 272 -36.76 23.56 -0.12
CA MET A 272 -37.05 22.36 -0.91
C MET A 272 -35.88 21.91 -1.78
N GLU A 273 -35.25 22.85 -2.46
CA GLU A 273 -34.15 22.62 -3.41
C GLU A 273 -32.87 22.20 -2.68
N ASN A 274 -32.61 22.80 -1.52
CA ASN A 274 -31.49 22.42 -0.66
C ASN A 274 -31.71 21.03 -0.04
N ALA A 275 -32.94 20.72 0.35
CA ALA A 275 -33.27 19.39 0.83
C ALA A 275 -33.11 18.34 -0.27
N CYS A 276 -33.52 18.62 -1.52
CA CYS A 276 -33.24 17.76 -2.69
C CYS A 276 -31.75 17.50 -2.87
N ARG A 277 -30.93 18.55 -2.81
CA ARG A 277 -29.47 18.44 -2.86
C ARG A 277 -28.95 17.50 -1.78
N GLU A 278 -29.35 17.70 -0.53
CA GLU A 278 -28.87 16.87 0.58
C GLU A 278 -29.28 15.39 0.41
N VAL A 279 -30.52 15.11 -0.01
CA VAL A 279 -30.94 13.72 -0.26
C VAL A 279 -30.13 13.10 -1.40
N LEU A 280 -29.93 13.84 -2.50
CA LEU A 280 -29.19 13.34 -3.66
C LEU A 280 -27.71 13.08 -3.34
N VAL A 281 -27.05 14.01 -2.65
CA VAL A 281 -25.66 13.84 -2.18
C VAL A 281 -25.56 12.67 -1.20
N SER A 282 -26.50 12.57 -0.27
CA SER A 282 -26.57 11.47 0.70
C SER A 282 -26.73 10.10 -0.01
N ALA A 283 -27.58 10.02 -1.04
CA ALA A 283 -27.76 8.80 -1.82
C ALA A 283 -26.52 8.45 -2.66
N ALA A 284 -25.85 9.45 -3.24
CA ALA A 284 -24.57 9.26 -3.90
C ALA A 284 -23.50 8.74 -2.92
N GLN A 285 -23.47 9.23 -1.68
CA GLN A 285 -22.59 8.72 -0.63
C GLN A 285 -22.94 7.30 -0.18
N ASP A 286 -24.22 6.89 -0.24
CA ASP A 286 -24.60 5.49 -0.02
C ASP A 286 -24.03 4.59 -1.13
N ASN A 287 -24.09 5.04 -2.38
CA ASN A 287 -23.46 4.34 -3.49
C ASN A 287 -21.94 4.24 -3.30
N VAL A 288 -21.29 5.30 -2.84
CA VAL A 288 -19.85 5.26 -2.50
C VAL A 288 -19.56 4.24 -1.40
N LYS A 289 -20.39 4.19 -0.35
CA LYS A 289 -20.25 3.18 0.71
C LYS A 289 -20.40 1.77 0.16
N HIS A 290 -21.39 1.53 -0.71
CA HIS A 290 -21.57 0.25 -1.38
C HIS A 290 -20.34 -0.14 -2.22
N THR A 291 -19.81 0.77 -3.04
CA THR A 291 -18.59 0.57 -3.81
C THR A 291 -17.38 0.31 -2.92
N TYR A 292 -17.30 1.00 -1.78
CA TYR A 292 -16.26 0.77 -0.79
C TYR A 292 -16.31 -0.68 -0.27
N ASP A 293 -17.48 -1.13 0.19
CA ASP A 293 -17.66 -2.44 0.79
C ASP A 293 -17.50 -3.60 -0.20
N THR A 294 -17.87 -3.39 -1.47
CA THR A 294 -17.86 -4.43 -2.51
C THR A 294 -16.55 -4.50 -3.31
N GLU A 295 -15.99 -3.35 -3.67
CA GLU A 295 -14.80 -3.27 -4.54
C GLU A 295 -13.55 -2.89 -3.78
N VAL A 296 -13.59 -1.78 -3.03
CA VAL A 296 -12.39 -1.19 -2.41
C VAL A 296 -11.88 -2.10 -1.28
N VAL A 297 -12.76 -2.57 -0.40
CA VAL A 297 -12.42 -3.54 0.66
C VAL A 297 -11.84 -4.82 0.08
N LYS A 298 -12.37 -5.33 -1.04
CA LYS A 298 -11.84 -6.53 -1.70
C LYS A 298 -10.40 -6.35 -2.20
N ARG A 299 -10.05 -5.13 -2.64
CA ARG A 299 -8.69 -4.77 -3.10
C ARG A 299 -7.71 -4.45 -1.95
N MET A 300 -8.22 -4.07 -0.78
CA MET A 300 -7.40 -3.62 0.34
C MET A 300 -7.25 -4.66 1.45
N LYS A 301 -8.24 -5.53 1.64
CA LYS A 301 -8.30 -6.47 2.76
C LYS A 301 -7.49 -7.71 2.47
N PHE A 302 -6.72 -8.14 3.46
CA PHE A 302 -6.10 -9.46 3.46
C PHE A 302 -6.05 -10.03 4.87
N LEU A 303 -6.55 -11.26 5.03
CA LEU A 303 -6.70 -11.91 6.33
C LEU A 303 -7.52 -11.01 7.30
N TRP A 304 -6.93 -10.65 8.44
CA TRP A 304 -7.53 -9.76 9.44
C TRP A 304 -7.21 -8.27 9.22
N VAL A 305 -6.34 -7.95 8.26
CA VAL A 305 -5.95 -6.56 7.96
C VAL A 305 -6.94 -5.96 6.96
N LYS A 306 -7.57 -4.84 7.32
CA LYS A 306 -8.62 -4.21 6.51
C LYS A 306 -8.08 -3.42 5.33
N ASN A 307 -6.92 -2.79 5.51
CA ASN A 307 -6.19 -2.03 4.52
C ASN A 307 -4.70 -2.34 4.60
N ILE A 308 -4.23 -3.15 3.65
CA ILE A 308 -2.82 -3.52 3.55
C ILE A 308 -1.92 -2.38 3.03
N TRP A 309 -2.49 -1.32 2.44
CA TRP A 309 -1.75 -0.19 1.90
C TRP A 309 -1.53 0.95 2.91
N ALA A 310 -2.14 0.82 4.10
CA ALA A 310 -1.98 1.74 5.22
C ALA A 310 -1.18 1.10 6.38
N THR A 311 -0.71 1.95 7.31
CA THR A 311 0.06 1.56 8.50
C THR A 311 -0.63 2.02 9.78
N ASP A 312 -0.76 1.15 10.78
CA ASP A 312 -1.40 1.53 12.06
C ASP A 312 -0.46 2.32 12.98
N ALA A 313 0.82 2.45 12.65
CA ALA A 313 1.84 3.06 13.52
C ALA A 313 1.58 4.53 13.88
N THR A 314 0.69 5.21 13.15
CA THR A 314 0.23 6.57 13.44
C THR A 314 -1.29 6.65 13.56
N PHE A 315 -1.94 5.61 14.10
CA PHE A 315 -3.41 5.51 14.21
C PHE A 315 -4.13 5.65 12.86
N LYS A 316 -3.49 5.27 11.75
CA LYS A 316 -4.19 5.30 10.46
C LYS A 316 -5.27 4.23 10.45
N HIS A 317 -6.43 4.64 9.98
CA HIS A 317 -7.61 3.81 9.88
C HIS A 317 -7.72 3.18 8.49
N PRO A 318 -8.57 2.16 8.30
CA PRO A 318 -8.81 1.55 6.99
C PRO A 318 -9.12 2.58 5.89
N VAL A 319 -9.91 3.61 6.23
CA VAL A 319 -10.09 4.81 5.42
C VAL A 319 -9.21 5.93 6.00
N LEU A 320 -8.36 6.50 5.15
CA LEU A 320 -7.46 7.58 5.57
C LEU A 320 -8.27 8.87 5.83
N ASN A 321 -7.75 9.76 6.69
CA ASN A 321 -8.21 11.15 6.66
C ASN A 321 -7.55 11.88 5.47
N TYR A 322 -8.05 13.06 5.12
CA TYR A 322 -7.55 13.79 3.95
C TYR A 322 -6.03 14.07 3.99
N ASN A 323 -5.49 14.45 5.15
CA ASN A 323 -4.06 14.77 5.29
C ASN A 323 -3.19 13.52 5.11
N ASP A 324 -3.61 12.38 5.65
CA ASP A 324 -2.95 11.10 5.48
C ASP A 324 -3.07 10.60 4.04
N PHE A 325 -4.24 10.76 3.42
CA PHE A 325 -4.46 10.45 2.01
C PHE A 325 -3.50 11.26 1.14
N LYS A 326 -3.54 12.60 1.26
CA LYS A 326 -2.66 13.54 0.56
C LYS A 326 -1.18 13.18 0.75
N SER A 327 -0.76 12.92 1.99
CA SER A 327 0.62 12.52 2.28
C SER A 327 0.98 11.20 1.61
N SER A 328 0.05 10.23 1.60
CA SER A 328 0.27 8.91 1.02
C SER A 328 0.45 8.94 -0.49
N VAL A 329 -0.10 9.94 -1.20
CA VAL A 329 -0.02 10.06 -2.66
C VAL A 329 0.88 11.22 -3.13
N SER A 330 1.38 12.04 -2.20
CA SER A 330 2.14 13.27 -2.49
C SER A 330 3.36 13.08 -3.42
N ASN A 331 4.04 11.95 -3.29
CA ASN A 331 5.24 11.61 -4.08
C ASN A 331 4.91 10.93 -5.41
N GLY A 332 3.63 10.65 -5.68
CA GLY A 332 3.15 10.06 -6.91
C GLY A 332 3.39 10.98 -8.11
N LYS A 333 3.75 10.38 -9.24
CA LYS A 333 3.81 11.06 -10.54
C LYS A 333 2.56 10.71 -11.32
N PHE A 334 1.68 11.67 -11.51
CA PHE A 334 0.41 11.46 -12.16
C PHE A 334 0.50 11.77 -13.64
N SER A 335 -0.27 11.05 -14.45
CA SER A 335 -0.37 11.30 -15.87
C SER A 335 -1.55 12.25 -16.13
N VAL A 336 -1.26 13.51 -16.38
CA VAL A 336 -2.25 14.53 -16.78
C VAL A 336 -1.94 14.91 -18.21
N ASP A 337 -2.87 14.63 -19.13
CA ASP A 337 -2.76 14.96 -20.57
C ASP A 337 -1.42 14.54 -21.24
N GLY A 338 -0.85 13.42 -20.79
CA GLY A 338 0.42 12.88 -21.30
C GLY A 338 1.67 13.38 -20.56
N GLU A 339 1.55 14.35 -19.66
CA GLU A 339 2.64 14.85 -18.83
C GLU A 339 2.64 14.27 -17.41
N LYS A 340 3.83 14.19 -16.81
CA LYS A 340 4.01 13.68 -15.45
C LYS A 340 4.05 14.82 -14.44
N VAL A 341 2.97 15.00 -13.69
CA VAL A 341 2.84 16.05 -12.68
C VAL A 341 2.82 15.49 -11.25
N LYS A 342 3.23 16.29 -10.27
CA LYS A 342 3.13 15.94 -8.84
C LYS A 342 1.74 16.25 -8.31
N PHE A 343 1.35 15.60 -7.20
CA PHE A 343 0.06 15.84 -6.54
C PHE A 343 -0.25 17.33 -6.28
N ALA A 344 0.75 18.10 -5.83
CA ALA A 344 0.59 19.53 -5.54
C ALA A 344 0.20 20.37 -6.77
N ASN A 345 0.54 19.91 -7.98
CA ASN A 345 0.20 20.60 -9.21
C ASN A 345 -1.16 20.15 -9.74
N ILE A 346 -1.60 18.92 -9.43
CA ILE A 346 -2.93 18.40 -9.82
C ILE A 346 -4.07 19.10 -9.11
N SER A 347 -3.91 19.46 -7.84
CA SER A 347 -4.99 20.12 -7.10
C SER A 347 -5.41 21.45 -7.71
N GLY A 348 -4.60 22.05 -8.59
CA GLY A 348 -4.96 23.23 -9.37
C GLY A 348 -5.55 22.96 -10.76
N HIS A 349 -5.69 21.68 -11.15
CA HIS A 349 -6.27 21.25 -12.44
C HIS A 349 -7.62 20.56 -12.27
N THR A 350 -7.94 20.07 -11.06
CA THR A 350 -9.21 19.40 -10.72
C THR A 350 -9.58 19.59 -9.25
N ASP A 351 -10.80 20.01 -9.00
CA ASP A 351 -11.49 20.01 -7.71
C ASP A 351 -11.62 18.61 -7.06
N ALA A 352 -11.55 17.51 -7.81
CA ALA A 352 -11.73 16.14 -7.30
C ALA A 352 -10.79 15.73 -6.15
N TYR A 353 -9.64 16.40 -5.98
CA TYR A 353 -8.62 16.04 -4.98
C TYR A 353 -8.47 17.06 -3.85
N ASN A 354 -9.32 18.08 -3.79
CA ASN A 354 -9.31 19.02 -2.67
C ASN A 354 -9.93 18.38 -1.42
N GLN A 355 -9.78 19.04 -0.27
CA GLN A 355 -10.30 18.53 1.00
C GLN A 355 -11.83 18.39 1.00
N GLY A 356 -12.55 19.37 0.44
CA GLY A 356 -14.01 19.37 0.40
C GLY A 356 -14.55 18.16 -0.38
N SER A 357 -14.04 17.94 -1.58
CA SER A 357 -14.32 16.77 -2.43
C SER A 357 -14.05 15.46 -1.70
N TYR A 358 -12.90 15.34 -1.03
CA TYR A 358 -12.55 14.16 -0.27
C TYR A 358 -13.53 13.90 0.88
N ASP A 359 -13.86 14.94 1.63
CA ASP A 359 -14.75 14.85 2.78
C ASP A 359 -16.19 14.50 2.34
N VAL A 360 -16.65 15.03 1.21
CA VAL A 360 -17.94 14.68 0.59
C VAL A 360 -17.98 13.20 0.20
N VAL A 361 -16.98 12.70 -0.54
CA VAL A 361 -16.92 11.30 -0.99
C VAL A 361 -16.89 10.34 0.21
N THR A 362 -16.17 10.72 1.27
CA THR A 362 -15.91 9.82 2.41
C THR A 362 -16.81 10.07 3.62
N ALA A 363 -17.88 10.86 3.49
CA ALA A 363 -18.73 11.28 4.62
C ALA A 363 -19.37 10.09 5.36
N LYS A 364 -19.95 9.14 4.61
CA LYS A 364 -20.61 7.93 5.17
C LYS A 364 -19.66 6.80 5.59
N LEU A 365 -18.35 7.04 5.51
CA LEU A 365 -17.30 6.09 5.92
C LEU A 365 -16.71 6.42 7.31
N SER A 366 -17.48 7.11 8.15
CA SER A 366 -17.01 7.60 9.45
C SER A 366 -16.65 6.47 10.44
N ALA A 367 -17.34 5.33 10.38
CA ALA A 367 -16.99 4.17 11.20
C ALA A 367 -15.62 3.59 10.78
N GLU A 368 -15.39 3.49 9.48
CA GLU A 368 -14.17 2.98 8.87
C GLU A 368 -12.98 3.95 9.05
N LYS A 369 -13.26 5.24 9.27
CA LYS A 369 -12.30 6.26 9.70
C LYS A 369 -11.94 6.19 11.19
N SER A 370 -12.58 5.35 11.99
CA SER A 370 -12.29 5.22 13.44
C SER A 370 -11.83 3.80 13.82
N GLN A 371 -12.20 2.80 13.02
CA GLN A 371 -11.84 1.42 13.29
C GLN A 371 -10.33 1.16 13.22
N PHE A 372 -9.86 0.24 14.05
CA PHE A 372 -8.51 -0.31 13.92
C PHE A 372 -8.38 -1.15 12.66
N ASN A 373 -7.23 -1.03 12.00
CA ASN A 373 -6.93 -1.71 10.74
C ASN A 373 -6.36 -3.13 10.96
N GLY A 374 -5.72 -3.41 12.11
CA GLY A 374 -5.29 -4.75 12.51
C GLY A 374 -3.84 -5.07 12.13
N TYR A 375 -3.05 -4.06 11.80
CA TYR A 375 -1.68 -4.21 11.31
C TYR A 375 -0.69 -4.66 12.39
N TYR A 376 -0.87 -4.27 13.66
CA TYR A 376 0.10 -4.54 14.72
C TYR A 376 0.47 -6.03 14.86
N ILE A 377 -0.47 -6.94 14.60
CA ILE A 377 -0.21 -8.39 14.60
C ILE A 377 0.85 -8.74 13.54
N LEU A 378 0.78 -8.15 12.34
CA LEU A 378 1.79 -8.36 11.30
C LEU A 378 3.16 -7.81 11.68
N ILE A 379 3.23 -6.69 12.41
CA ILE A 379 4.51 -6.15 12.89
C ILE A 379 5.19 -7.15 13.83
N VAL A 380 4.43 -7.68 14.80
CA VAL A 380 4.91 -8.68 15.74
C VAL A 380 5.37 -9.95 15.00
N LEU A 381 4.59 -10.42 14.03
CA LEU A 381 4.97 -11.57 13.20
C LEU A 381 6.22 -11.28 12.35
N SER A 382 6.35 -10.08 11.78
CA SER A 382 7.52 -9.67 11.01
C SER A 382 8.78 -9.67 11.88
N ILE A 383 8.74 -9.04 13.05
CA ILE A 383 9.86 -9.04 14.01
C ILE A 383 10.18 -10.46 14.46
N GLY A 384 9.16 -11.26 14.80
CA GLY A 384 9.31 -12.66 15.21
C GLY A 384 9.98 -13.52 14.15
N THR A 385 9.59 -13.38 12.88
CA THR A 385 10.21 -14.14 11.77
C THR A 385 11.64 -13.69 11.48
N ILE A 386 11.96 -12.40 11.60
CA ILE A 386 13.33 -11.89 11.48
C ILE A 386 14.22 -12.50 12.58
N LEU A 387 13.76 -12.44 13.83
CA LEU A 387 14.48 -13.01 14.97
C LEU A 387 14.70 -14.52 14.81
N LEU A 388 13.67 -15.24 14.35
CA LEU A 388 13.77 -16.66 14.08
C LEU A 388 14.78 -16.98 12.96
N GLN A 389 14.74 -16.23 11.84
CA GLN A 389 15.70 -16.38 10.75
C GLN A 389 17.13 -16.12 11.24
N GLN A 390 17.34 -15.07 12.04
CA GLN A 390 18.64 -14.77 12.64
C GLN A 390 19.10 -15.89 13.57
N PHE A 391 18.20 -16.43 14.40
CA PHE A 391 18.51 -17.53 15.31
C PHE A 391 18.98 -18.79 14.56
N VAL A 392 18.29 -19.16 13.48
CA VAL A 392 18.69 -20.28 12.61
C VAL A 392 20.03 -20.00 11.95
N SER A 393 20.24 -18.78 11.44
CA SER A 393 21.51 -18.38 10.81
C SER A 393 22.68 -18.42 11.79
N MET A 394 22.48 -17.94 13.03
CA MET A 394 23.49 -18.01 14.09
C MET A 394 23.85 -19.46 14.43
N ARG A 395 22.87 -20.36 14.54
CA ARG A 395 23.17 -21.80 14.75
C ARG A 395 23.97 -22.39 13.60
N SER A 396 23.66 -22.00 12.37
CA SER A 396 24.41 -22.41 11.18
C SER A 396 25.83 -21.81 11.11
N GLN A 397 26.08 -20.69 11.79
CA GLN A 397 27.35 -19.96 11.76
C GLN A 397 28.14 -20.08 13.07
N LYS A 398 27.67 -20.85 14.07
CA LYS A 398 28.34 -21.02 15.37
C LYS A 398 29.83 -21.35 15.24
N GLU A 399 30.18 -22.20 14.28
CA GLU A 399 31.57 -22.52 13.96
C GLU A 399 32.32 -21.28 13.47
N GLN A 400 31.80 -20.54 12.49
CA GLN A 400 32.38 -19.30 11.98
C GLN A 400 32.65 -18.27 13.10
N THR A 401 31.65 -18.07 13.97
CA THR A 401 31.67 -17.11 15.07
C THR A 401 32.70 -17.45 16.15
N GLN A 402 32.98 -18.74 16.35
CA GLN A 402 33.97 -19.21 17.33
C GLN A 402 35.42 -19.00 16.86
N TYR A 403 35.64 -18.92 15.54
CA TYR A 403 36.98 -18.74 14.96
C TYR A 403 37.31 -17.28 14.58
N SER A 404 36.31 -16.38 14.55
CA SER A 404 36.50 -14.97 14.18
C SER A 404 36.97 -14.04 15.32
N SER A 405 37.02 -14.52 16.57
CA SER A 405 37.71 -13.80 17.65
C SER A 405 38.11 -14.75 18.77
N VAL A 406 39.41 -14.93 18.96
CA VAL A 406 39.93 -15.73 20.08
C VAL A 406 39.65 -15.04 21.44
N ASP A 407 39.31 -13.73 21.46
CA ASP A 407 38.92 -12.94 22.65
C ASP A 407 37.41 -12.74 22.87
N GLY A 408 36.53 -13.30 22.04
CA GLY A 408 35.09 -13.05 22.14
C GLY A 408 34.60 -11.65 21.72
N GLN A 409 35.50 -10.67 21.47
CA GLN A 409 35.15 -9.35 20.94
C GLN A 409 34.49 -9.39 19.55
N GLY A 410 34.86 -10.34 18.69
CA GLY A 410 34.22 -10.55 17.39
C GLY A 410 32.83 -11.15 17.53
N MET A 411 32.64 -12.05 18.51
CA MET A 411 31.31 -12.52 18.92
C MET A 411 30.42 -11.37 19.39
N MET A 412 30.99 -10.44 20.15
CA MET A 412 30.28 -9.28 20.67
C MET A 412 29.93 -8.29 19.55
N ASN A 413 30.85 -7.99 18.63
CA ASN A 413 30.58 -7.16 17.45
C ASN A 413 29.53 -7.77 16.51
N GLN A 414 29.53 -9.10 16.33
CA GLN A 414 28.51 -9.79 15.52
C GLN A 414 27.14 -9.78 16.20
N LYS A 415 27.08 -9.99 17.53
CA LYS A 415 25.83 -9.87 18.30
C LYS A 415 25.29 -8.43 18.27
N MET A 416 26.17 -7.43 18.41
CA MET A 416 25.81 -6.02 18.30
C MET A 416 25.25 -5.68 16.91
N MET A 417 25.89 -6.16 15.85
CA MET A 417 25.39 -5.99 14.47
C MET A 417 24.01 -6.62 14.28
N LEU A 418 23.76 -7.80 14.86
CA LEU A 418 22.45 -8.46 14.80
C LEU A 418 21.38 -7.68 15.57
N ILE A 419 21.70 -7.17 16.75
CA ILE A 419 20.78 -6.34 17.55
C ILE A 419 20.45 -5.05 16.79
N ILE A 420 21.45 -4.34 16.25
CA ILE A 420 21.22 -3.10 15.48
C ILE A 420 20.32 -3.37 14.27
N MET A 421 20.61 -4.41 13.48
CA MET A 421 19.77 -4.75 12.33
C MET A 421 18.35 -5.09 12.75
N THR A 422 18.16 -5.83 13.84
CA THR A 422 16.83 -6.16 14.35
C THR A 422 16.05 -4.92 14.78
N VAL A 423 16.68 -4.01 15.51
CA VAL A 423 16.06 -2.74 15.91
C VAL A 423 15.72 -1.90 14.69
N MET A 424 16.64 -1.80 13.72
CA MET A 424 16.41 -1.06 12.48
C MET A 424 15.24 -1.64 11.68
N PHE A 425 15.18 -2.97 11.52
CA PHE A 425 14.05 -3.63 10.88
C PHE A 425 12.75 -3.50 11.66
N ALA A 426 12.80 -3.50 13.00
CA ALA A 426 11.63 -3.26 13.83
C ALA A 426 11.08 -1.85 13.58
N ILE A 427 11.94 -0.82 13.59
CA ILE A 427 11.57 0.56 13.26
C ILE A 427 10.95 0.62 11.86
N PHE A 428 11.59 0.00 10.87
CA PHE A 428 11.05 -0.06 9.51
C PHE A 428 9.70 -0.78 9.43
N ALA A 429 9.49 -1.83 10.21
CA ALA A 429 8.19 -2.49 10.32
C ALA A 429 7.11 -1.63 10.98
N PHE A 430 7.43 -0.47 11.57
CA PHE A 430 6.41 0.52 11.96
C PHE A 430 6.25 1.63 10.90
N MET A 431 7.27 1.88 10.08
CA MET A 431 7.23 2.98 9.10
C MET A 431 6.54 2.63 7.77
N TYR A 432 6.44 1.34 7.42
CA TYR A 432 6.02 0.90 6.08
C TYR A 432 4.68 0.20 6.05
N SER A 433 4.04 0.18 4.87
CA SER A 433 2.70 -0.40 4.66
C SER A 433 2.59 -1.85 5.15
N ALA A 434 1.38 -2.26 5.53
CA ALA A 434 1.11 -3.64 5.91
C ALA A 434 1.45 -4.65 4.80
N ALA A 435 1.29 -4.27 3.53
CA ALA A 435 1.73 -5.00 2.35
C ALA A 435 3.23 -5.31 2.39
N PHE A 436 4.05 -4.33 2.77
CA PHE A 436 5.47 -4.53 2.94
C PHE A 436 5.80 -5.51 4.06
N SER A 437 5.08 -5.47 5.18
CA SER A 437 5.25 -6.44 6.27
C SER A 437 4.84 -7.86 5.86
N ILE A 438 3.78 -8.02 5.07
CA ILE A 438 3.40 -9.33 4.50
C ILE A 438 4.54 -9.88 3.64
N TYR A 439 5.13 -9.04 2.79
CA TYR A 439 6.31 -9.39 2.01
C TYR A 439 7.46 -9.81 2.94
N MET A 440 7.78 -9.03 3.97
CA MET A 440 8.87 -9.33 4.89
C MET A 440 8.67 -10.69 5.59
N VAL A 441 7.49 -10.92 6.17
CA VAL A 441 7.14 -12.20 6.81
C VAL A 441 7.33 -13.36 5.83
N THR A 442 6.73 -13.26 4.64
CA THR A 442 6.79 -14.32 3.62
C THR A 442 8.22 -14.55 3.16
N SER A 443 8.94 -13.49 2.87
CA SER A 443 10.33 -13.50 2.41
C SER A 443 11.28 -14.09 3.45
N ASN A 444 11.05 -13.82 4.74
CA ASN A 444 11.83 -14.38 5.85
C ASN A 444 11.53 -15.87 6.06
N ILE A 445 10.26 -16.28 5.98
CA ILE A 445 9.87 -17.70 6.05
C ILE A 445 10.50 -18.48 4.89
N LEU A 446 10.40 -17.97 3.65
CA LEU A 446 11.05 -18.57 2.49
C LEU A 446 12.56 -18.63 2.67
N SER A 447 13.19 -17.58 3.18
CA SER A 447 14.63 -17.56 3.49
C SER A 447 15.01 -18.62 4.51
N LEU A 448 14.20 -18.82 5.54
CA LEU A 448 14.43 -19.81 6.57
C LEU A 448 14.35 -21.22 5.98
N ILE A 449 13.30 -21.52 5.21
CA ILE A 449 13.14 -22.81 4.52
C ILE A 449 14.35 -23.05 3.59
N MET A 450 14.69 -22.08 2.75
CA MET A 450 15.84 -22.18 1.85
C MET A 450 17.16 -22.33 2.61
N THR A 451 17.34 -21.63 3.73
CA THR A 451 18.52 -21.79 4.59
C THR A 451 18.66 -23.21 5.08
N LEU A 452 17.58 -23.82 5.58
CA LEU A 452 17.59 -25.20 6.07
C LEU A 452 17.88 -26.20 4.94
N VAL A 453 17.24 -26.02 3.78
CA VAL A 453 17.45 -26.88 2.60
C VAL A 453 18.88 -26.76 2.09
N ILE A 454 19.37 -25.55 1.84
CA ILE A 454 20.74 -25.31 1.36
C ILE A 454 21.74 -25.86 2.37
N ASN A 455 21.51 -25.64 3.66
CA ASN A 455 22.42 -26.14 4.68
C ASN A 455 22.54 -27.67 4.65
N LYS A 456 21.41 -28.37 4.52
CA LYS A 456 21.36 -29.82 4.42
C LYS A 456 22.03 -30.33 3.13
N VAL A 457 21.73 -29.72 1.98
CA VAL A 457 22.31 -30.10 0.68
C VAL A 457 23.82 -29.90 0.66
N VAL A 458 24.30 -28.73 1.10
CA VAL A 458 25.73 -28.43 1.08
C VAL A 458 26.48 -29.33 2.06
N GLU A 459 25.88 -29.74 3.18
CA GLU A 459 26.52 -30.65 4.13
C GLU A 459 26.74 -32.03 3.50
N ILE A 460 25.71 -32.56 2.84
CA ILE A 460 25.79 -33.84 2.11
C ILE A 460 26.87 -33.78 1.03
N VAL A 461 26.90 -32.71 0.23
CA VAL A 461 27.85 -32.57 -0.89
C VAL A 461 29.29 -32.42 -0.39
N MET A 462 29.51 -31.63 0.66
CA MET A 462 30.85 -31.41 1.22
C MET A 462 31.39 -32.66 1.92
N ASN A 463 30.57 -33.34 2.75
CA ASN A 463 30.96 -34.61 3.37
C ASN A 463 31.35 -35.66 2.32
N LYS A 464 30.59 -35.75 1.21
CA LYS A 464 30.92 -36.67 0.11
C LYS A 464 32.22 -36.30 -0.61
N LYS A 465 32.60 -35.02 -0.66
CA LYS A 465 33.90 -34.59 -1.21
C LYS A 465 35.04 -34.87 -0.25
N GLU A 466 34.85 -34.61 1.05
CA GLU A 466 35.85 -34.92 2.09
C GLU A 466 36.12 -36.43 2.18
N GLU A 467 35.08 -37.27 2.15
CA GLU A 467 35.22 -38.72 2.11
C GLU A 467 36.02 -39.20 0.90
N LYS A 468 35.78 -38.62 -0.29
CA LYS A 468 36.57 -38.92 -1.49
C LYS A 468 38.03 -38.50 -1.36
N ALA A 469 38.30 -37.31 -0.83
CA ALA A 469 39.66 -36.82 -0.61
C ALA A 469 40.42 -37.67 0.42
N LEU A 470 39.74 -38.09 1.50
CA LEU A 470 40.30 -39.00 2.51
C LEU A 470 40.53 -40.39 1.94
N GLN A 471 39.61 -40.92 1.13
CA GLN A 471 39.81 -42.19 0.44
C GLN A 471 41.00 -42.14 -0.53
N GLU A 472 41.20 -41.03 -1.26
CA GLU A 472 42.37 -40.85 -2.13
C GLU A 472 43.68 -40.77 -1.33
N GLN A 473 43.73 -40.00 -0.23
CA GLN A 473 44.89 -39.97 0.67
C GLN A 473 45.16 -41.36 1.28
N TYR A 474 44.11 -42.07 1.69
CA TYR A 474 44.22 -43.40 2.26
C TYR A 474 44.73 -44.41 1.23
N ASN A 475 44.23 -44.37 0.00
CA ASN A 475 44.71 -45.21 -1.10
C ASN A 475 46.18 -44.97 -1.42
N LYS A 476 46.66 -43.71 -1.35
CA LYS A 476 48.08 -43.37 -1.51
C LYS A 476 48.95 -43.97 -0.40
N ARG A 477 48.42 -44.07 0.83
CA ARG A 477 49.15 -44.58 2.00
C ARG A 477 49.04 -46.10 2.18
N PHE A 478 47.91 -46.69 1.79
CA PHE A 478 47.58 -48.10 1.93
C PHE A 478 46.84 -48.61 0.68
N PRO A 479 47.56 -48.99 -0.39
CA PRO A 479 46.94 -49.48 -1.62
C PRO A 479 46.11 -50.76 -1.36
N GLY A 480 44.91 -50.83 -1.95
CA GLY A 480 44.03 -52.01 -1.89
C GLY A 480 43.08 -52.11 -0.69
N ARG A 481 43.05 -51.11 0.23
CA ARG A 481 42.10 -51.07 1.35
C ARG A 481 41.09 -49.93 1.22
N VAL A 482 39.84 -50.18 1.62
CA VAL A 482 38.78 -49.16 1.65
C VAL A 482 38.86 -48.35 2.95
N TYR A 483 38.81 -47.03 2.86
CA TYR A 483 38.72 -46.16 4.02
C TYR A 483 37.31 -46.29 4.62
N VAL A 484 37.23 -46.65 5.90
CA VAL A 484 35.95 -46.73 6.62
C VAL A 484 35.83 -45.49 7.50
N PRO A 485 34.85 -44.60 7.24
CA PRO A 485 34.61 -43.43 8.07
C PRO A 485 34.36 -43.81 9.53
N GLU A 486 34.83 -42.99 10.46
CA GLU A 486 34.71 -43.23 11.91
C GLU A 486 33.25 -43.37 12.37
N LYS A 487 32.36 -42.59 11.73
CA LYS A 487 30.89 -42.62 11.91
C LYS A 487 30.27 -44.00 11.59
N ASP A 488 30.89 -44.77 10.69
CA ASP A 488 30.44 -46.12 10.31
C ASP A 488 31.08 -47.23 11.16
N LYS A 489 32.19 -46.93 11.84
CA LYS A 489 32.77 -47.83 12.86
C LYS A 489 31.87 -47.91 14.09
N ASP A 490 31.33 -46.78 14.54
CA ASP A 490 30.41 -46.71 15.70
C ASP A 490 29.09 -47.43 15.44
N LYS A 491 28.51 -47.31 14.24
CA LYS A 491 27.31 -48.07 13.84
C LYS A 491 27.54 -49.58 13.79
N LYS A 492 28.73 -50.03 13.39
CA LYS A 492 29.10 -51.46 13.40
C LYS A 492 29.38 -51.97 14.81
N ALA A 493 29.97 -51.15 15.70
CA ALA A 493 30.17 -51.47 17.10
C ALA A 493 28.84 -51.56 17.88
N GLY A 494 27.91 -50.62 17.66
CA GLY A 494 26.57 -50.65 18.24
C GLY A 494 25.69 -51.82 17.79
N LYS A 495 25.93 -52.37 16.59
CA LYS A 495 25.30 -53.63 16.12
C LYS A 495 25.94 -54.89 16.71
N LYS A 496 27.22 -54.84 17.12
CA LYS A 496 27.91 -55.97 17.77
C LYS A 496 27.54 -56.11 19.25
N ASN A 497 27.25 -55.02 19.95
CA ASN A 497 26.80 -55.04 21.35
C ASN A 497 25.31 -55.36 21.55
N LYS A 498 24.57 -55.64 20.47
CA LYS A 498 23.14 -56.01 20.49
C LYS A 498 22.87 -57.46 20.05
N LYS A 499 23.91 -58.28 19.93
CA LYS A 499 23.79 -59.71 19.63
C LYS A 499 24.08 -60.55 20.85
#